data_AF-A0A934ZMI7-F1
#
_entry.id   AF-A0A934ZMI7-F1
#
_cell.length_a   1.000
_cell.length_b   1.000
_cell.length_c   1.000
_cell.angle_alpha   90.00
_cell.angle_beta   90.00
_cell.angle_gamma   90.00
#
_symmetry.space_group_name_H-M   'P 1'
#
loop_
_entity.id
_entity.type
_entity.pdbx_description
1 polymer ?
#
loop_
_entity_poly.entity_id
_entity_poly.type
_entity_poly.pdbx_seq_one_letter_code
_entity_poly.pdbx_strand_id
1 'polypeptide(L)'
;MDLKSFALVFGTVFLAELGDKTQLATLLFAARGTMTPMGVFLAAASALIVASAVGVLAGVWVAKYVDTRYLTIVAGVGFIVIGCWTLWSALRPAA
;
A
#
# COMPACT_ATOMS: atom_id res chain seq x y z
N MET A 1 6.67 -16.26 -15.94
CA MET A 1 5.88 -16.29 -14.70
C MET A 1 4.74 -17.26 -14.91
N ASP A 2 4.56 -18.23 -14.01
CA ASP A 2 3.37 -19.09 -14.07
C ASP A 2 2.13 -18.26 -13.70
N LEU A 3 1.02 -18.53 -14.39
CA LEU A 3 -0.27 -17.84 -14.15
C LEU A 3 -0.70 -17.93 -12.69
N LYS A 4 -0.35 -19.03 -12.01
CA LYS A 4 -0.60 -19.25 -10.58
C LYS A 4 0.08 -18.21 -9.70
N SER A 5 1.36 -17.92 -9.96
CA SER A 5 2.14 -16.97 -9.17
C SER A 5 1.66 -15.54 -9.39
N PHE A 6 1.30 -15.19 -10.64
CA PHE A 6 0.69 -13.90 -10.95
C PHE A 6 -0.63 -13.72 -10.20
N ALA A 7 -1.53 -14.71 -10.28
CA ALA A 7 -2.83 -14.65 -9.61
C ALA A 7 -2.70 -14.58 -8.07
N LEU A 8 -1.71 -15.27 -7.49
CA LEU A 8 -1.40 -15.18 -6.06
C LEU A 8 -0.95 -13.78 -5.65
N VAL A 9 0.04 -13.22 -6.34
CA VAL A 9 0.56 -11.88 -6.03
C VAL A 9 -0.54 -10.84 -6.23
N PHE A 10 -1.24 -10.87 -7.37
CA PHE A 10 -2.35 -9.97 -7.65
C PHE A 10 -3.44 -10.09 -6.58
N GLY A 11 -3.92 -11.30 -6.30
CA GLY A 11 -5.00 -11.52 -5.35
C GLY A 11 -4.65 -11.07 -3.94
N THR A 12 -3.43 -11.35 -3.48
CA THR A 12 -2.98 -11.00 -2.13
C THR A 12 -2.78 -9.49 -1.98
N VAL A 13 -2.13 -8.84 -2.96
CA VAL A 13 -1.95 -7.37 -2.97
C VAL A 13 -3.28 -6.67 -3.12
N PHE A 14 -4.16 -7.15 -4.01
CA PHE A 14 -5.49 -6.58 -4.20
C PHE A 14 -6.30 -6.64 -2.90
N LEU A 15 -6.35 -7.79 -2.22
CA LEU A 15 -7.04 -7.90 -0.94
C LEU A 15 -6.42 -7.01 0.15
N ALA A 16 -5.09 -6.91 0.19
CA ALA A 16 -4.38 -6.11 1.18
C ALA A 16 -4.63 -4.60 1.01
N GLU A 17 -4.82 -4.14 -0.22
CA GLU A 17 -5.07 -2.73 -0.56
C GLU A 17 -6.56 -2.34 -0.47
N LEU A 18 -7.49 -3.31 -0.41
CA LEU A 18 -8.93 -3.04 -0.31
C LEU A 18 -9.30 -2.38 1.03
N GLY A 19 -9.91 -1.20 0.95
CA GLY A 19 -10.36 -0.45 2.12
C GLY A 19 -9.28 0.39 2.81
N ASP A 20 -8.13 0.61 2.17
CA ASP A 20 -7.10 1.49 2.69
C ASP A 20 -7.51 2.98 2.67
N LYS A 21 -6.86 3.78 3.53
CA LYS A 21 -6.91 5.25 3.57
C LYS A 21 -6.71 5.88 2.20
N THR A 22 -5.86 5.32 1.32
CA THR A 22 -5.71 5.84 -0.05
C THR A 22 -7.00 5.76 -0.86
N GLN A 23 -7.82 4.72 -0.67
CA GLN A 23 -9.12 4.58 -1.33
C GLN A 23 -10.14 5.59 -0.81
N LEU A 24 -10.17 5.83 0.51
CA LEU A 24 -10.99 6.90 1.10
C LEU A 24 -10.58 8.28 0.59
N ALA A 25 -9.27 8.55 0.53
CA ALA A 25 -8.75 9.80 -0.03
C ALA A 25 -9.14 9.96 -1.51
N THR A 26 -9.01 8.89 -2.30
CA THR A 26 -9.39 8.88 -3.73
C THR A 26 -10.89 9.14 -3.90
N LEU A 27 -11.74 8.53 -3.07
CA LEU A 27 -13.18 8.77 -3.05
C LEU A 27 -13.50 10.23 -2.69
N LEU A 28 -12.83 10.80 -1.69
CA LEU A 28 -12.99 12.21 -1.33
C LEU A 28 -12.55 13.15 -2.46
N PHE A 29 -11.45 12.85 -3.15
CA PHE A 29 -11.01 13.64 -4.31
C PHE A 29 -11.99 13.56 -5.48
N ALA A 30 -12.56 12.37 -5.73
CA ALA A 30 -13.60 12.20 -6.74
C ALA A 30 -14.88 12.97 -6.36
N ALA A 31 -15.26 12.96 -5.08
CA ALA A 31 -16.45 13.64 -4.58
C ALA A 31 -16.32 15.18 -4.55
N ARG A 32 -15.12 15.73 -4.36
CA ARG A 32 -14.87 17.18 -4.34
C ARG A 32 -15.06 17.86 -5.70
N GLY A 33 -15.06 17.11 -6.80
CA GLY A 33 -15.33 17.65 -8.14
C GLY A 33 -14.23 18.55 -8.72
N THR A 34 -13.08 18.69 -8.06
CA THR A 34 -11.93 19.49 -8.53
C THR A 34 -11.24 18.92 -9.78
N MET A 35 -11.42 17.63 -10.06
CA MET A 35 -10.85 16.94 -11.22
C MET A 35 -11.91 15.98 -11.79
N THR A 36 -11.79 15.61 -13.07
CA THR A 36 -12.67 14.60 -13.66
C THR A 36 -12.49 13.25 -12.96
N PRO A 37 -13.53 12.39 -12.87
CA PRO A 37 -13.40 11.05 -12.28
C PRO A 37 -12.25 10.23 -12.88
N MET A 38 -12.05 10.36 -14.19
CA MET A 38 -10.95 9.74 -14.91
C MET A 38 -9.59 10.30 -14.48
N GLY A 39 -9.48 11.62 -14.27
CA GLY A 39 -8.26 12.26 -13.78
C GLY A 39 -7.88 11.78 -12.38
N VAL A 40 -8.85 11.68 -11.46
CA VAL A 40 -8.63 11.13 -10.11
C VAL A 40 -8.20 9.67 -10.17
N PHE A 41 -8.86 8.86 -11.00
CA PHE A 41 -8.50 7.45 -11.20
C PHE A 41 -7.07 7.30 -11.72
N LEU A 42 -6.68 8.02 -12.77
CA LEU A 42 -5.34 7.94 -13.34
C LEU A 42 -4.27 8.44 -12.36
N ALA A 43 -4.56 9.49 -11.59
CA ALA A 43 -3.66 9.99 -10.56
C ALA A 43 -3.44 8.95 -9.45
N ALA A 44 -4.51 8.37 -8.90
CA ALA A 44 -4.42 7.35 -7.86
C ALA A 44 -3.74 6.07 -8.39
N ALA A 45 -4.11 5.62 -9.59
CA ALA A 45 -3.51 4.44 -10.22
C ALA A 45 -2.01 4.62 -10.50
N SER A 46 -1.61 5.78 -11.04
CA SER A 46 -0.19 6.07 -11.28
C SER A 46 0.61 6.15 -9.97
N ALA A 47 0.04 6.75 -8.92
CA ALA A 47 0.65 6.75 -7.60
C ALA A 47 0.87 5.32 -7.08
N LEU A 48 -0.13 4.44 -7.20
CA LEU A 48 -0.02 3.03 -6.79
C LEU A 48 1.04 2.27 -7.60
N ILE A 49 1.09 2.48 -8.92
CA ILE A 49 2.09 1.87 -9.81
C ILE A 49 3.50 2.31 -9.38
N VAL A 50 3.72 3.61 -9.17
CA VAL A 50 5.03 4.15 -8.78
C VAL A 50 5.44 3.65 -7.40
N ALA A 51 4.53 3.68 -6.42
CA ALA A 51 4.80 3.17 -5.07
C ALA A 51 5.17 1.68 -5.10
N SER A 52 4.43 0.88 -5.85
CA SER A 52 4.71 -0.55 -6.03
C SER A 52 6.06 -0.78 -6.72
N ALA A 53 6.37 -0.02 -7.77
CA ALA A 53 7.66 -0.12 -8.47
C ALA A 53 8.83 0.21 -7.53
N VAL A 54 8.72 1.27 -6.74
CA VAL A 54 9.72 1.63 -5.73
C VAL A 54 9.87 0.52 -4.69
N GLY A 55 8.76 -0.02 -4.18
CA GLY A 55 8.76 -1.12 -3.21
C GLY A 55 9.45 -2.39 -3.73
N VAL A 56 9.16 -2.78 -4.98
CA VAL A 56 9.80 -3.93 -5.63
C VAL A 56 11.29 -3.69 -5.85
N LEU A 57 11.68 -2.53 -6.39
CA LEU A 57 13.09 -2.20 -6.64
C LEU A 57 13.90 -2.16 -5.35
N ALA A 58 13.37 -1.51 -4.32
CA ALA A 58 13.99 -1.46 -3.00
C ALA A 58 14.07 -2.87 -2.38
N GLY A 59 12.99 -3.66 -2.43
CA GLY A 59 12.96 -5.03 -1.92
C GLY A 59 14.00 -5.93 -2.58
N VAL A 60 14.11 -5.88 -3.92
CA VAL A 60 15.12 -6.63 -4.68
C VAL A 60 16.53 -6.18 -4.31
N TRP A 61 16.75 -4.88 -4.11
CA TRP A 61 18.07 -4.35 -3.75
C TRP A 61 18.50 -4.77 -2.34
N VAL A 62 17.60 -4.64 -1.36
CA VAL A 62 17.86 -5.02 0.04
C VAL A 62 18.06 -6.53 0.20
N ALA A 63 17.29 -7.35 -0.54
CA ALA A 63 17.43 -8.80 -0.51
C ALA A 63 18.80 -9.33 -0.98
N LYS A 64 19.63 -8.49 -1.63
CA LYS A 64 21.02 -8.85 -1.96
C LYS A 64 21.95 -8.84 -0.75
N TYR A 65 21.59 -8.10 0.29
CA TYR A 65 22.42 -7.88 1.47
C TYR A 65 21.82 -8.49 2.74
N VAL A 66 20.51 -8.77 2.75
CA VAL A 66 19.77 -9.25 3.92
C VAL A 66 18.97 -10.48 3.55
N ASP A 67 19.02 -11.52 4.39
CA ASP A 67 18.23 -12.74 4.21
C ASP A 67 16.72 -12.42 4.27
N THR A 68 15.96 -13.01 3.35
CA THR A 68 14.51 -12.84 3.20
C THR A 68 13.74 -13.07 4.50
N ARG A 69 14.22 -13.96 5.39
CA ARG A 69 13.60 -14.20 6.69
C ARG A 69 13.57 -12.94 7.56
N TYR A 70 14.68 -12.21 7.62
CA TYR A 70 14.73 -10.97 8.39
C TYR A 70 13.86 -9.88 7.77
N LEU A 71 13.80 -9.81 6.44
CA LEU A 71 12.91 -8.88 5.74
C LEU A 71 11.45 -9.11 6.09
N THR A 72 11.00 -10.37 6.10
CA THR A 72 9.63 -10.73 6.48
C THR A 72 9.34 -10.37 7.94
N ILE A 73 10.28 -10.62 8.86
CA ILE A 73 10.11 -10.28 10.27
C ILE A 73 10.01 -8.75 10.46
N VAL A 74 10.91 -7.99 9.83
CA VAL A 74 10.92 -6.52 9.92
C VAL A 74 9.65 -5.93 9.32
N ALA A 75 9.20 -6.43 8.17
CA ALA A 75 7.94 -6.00 7.55
C ALA A 75 6.73 -6.27 8.45
N GLY A 76 6.65 -7.47 9.04
CA GLY A 76 5.56 -7.83 9.96
C GLY A 76 5.54 -6.97 11.23
N VAL A 77 6.70 -6.78 11.87
CA VAL A 77 6.83 -5.89 13.05
C VAL A 77 6.48 -4.45 12.69
N GLY A 78 6.95 -3.95 11.54
CA GLY A 78 6.61 -2.63 11.02
C GLY A 78 5.11 -2.44 10.85
N PHE A 79 4.42 -3.42 10.27
CA PHE A 79 2.95 -3.41 10.14
C PHE A 79 2.24 -3.33 11.48
N ILE A 80 2.69 -4.11 12.48
CA ILE A 80 2.11 -4.08 13.83
C ILE A 80 2.33 -2.69 14.46
N VAL A 81 3.54 -2.15 14.38
CA VAL A 81 3.87 -0.81 14.93
C VAL A 81 3.01 0.27 14.29
N ILE A 82 2.92 0.30 12.95
CA ILE A 82 2.10 1.27 12.22
C ILE A 82 0.61 1.10 12.55
N GLY A 83 0.13 -0.15 12.68
CA GLY A 83 -1.24 -0.47 13.07
C GLY A 83 -1.56 0.04 14.47
N CYS A 84 -0.72 -0.28 15.46
CA CYS A 84 -0.86 0.22 16.84
C CYS A 84 -0.80 1.75 16.90
N TRP A 85 0.12 2.37 16.15
CA TRP A 85 0.24 3.82 16.11
C TRP A 85 -0.98 4.48 15.47
N THR A 86 -1.49 3.92 14.37
CA THR A 86 -2.72 4.41 13.72
C THR A 86 -3.91 4.31 14.68
N LEU A 87 -4.06 3.19 15.38
CA LEU A 87 -5.12 3.01 16.37
C LEU A 87 -4.99 4.01 17.53
N TRP A 88 -3.78 4.17 18.07
CA TRP A 88 -3.51 5.17 19.12
C TRP A 88 -3.85 6.58 18.65
N SER A 89 -3.47 6.95 17.42
CA SER A 89 -3.76 8.26 16.84
C SER A 89 -5.26 8.51 16.66
N ALA A 90 -6.04 7.47 16.38
CA ALA A 90 -7.49 7.55 16.26
C ALA A 90 -8.20 7.64 17.63
N LEU A 91 -7.65 7.00 18.66
CA LEU A 91 -8.20 6.99 20.02
C LEU A 91 -7.82 8.22 20.85
N ARG A 92 -6.78 8.95 20.46
CA ARG A 92 -6.39 10.19 21.12
C ARG A 92 -7.46 11.25 20.83
N PRO A 93 -8.12 11.82 21.86
CA PRO A 93 -9.05 12.92 21.64
C PRO A 93 -8.32 14.04 20.90
N ALA A 94 -8.91 14.54 19.82
CA ALA A 94 -8.44 15.76 19.18
C ALA A 94 -8.55 16.86 20.25
N ALA A 95 -7.39 17.30 20.76
CA ALA A 95 -7.30 18.49 21.60
C ALA A 95 -7.53 19.74 20.75
#